data_AF-A0AAX1EER8-F1
#
_entry.id   AF-A0AAX1EER8-F1
#
_cell.length_a   1.000
_cell.length_b   1.000
_cell.length_c   1.000
_cell.angle_alpha   90.00
_cell.angle_beta   90.00
_cell.angle_gamma   90.00
#
_symmetry.space_group_name_H-M   'P 1'
#
loop_
_entity.id
_entity.type
_entity.pdbx_description
1 polymer ?
#
loop_
_entity_poly.entity_id
_entity_poly.type
_entity_poly.pdbx_seq_one_letter_code
_entity_poly.pdbx_strand_id
1 'polypeptide(L)'
;MSEEKKENTLEHFQKSIQQSTLRRTFSFTQLTSEELKDYTAFLIGNDRPLTEEEAELFQMETNFVLVGTSVFRSIDFACKLSAKYNVTPKVFIIDNSRQVHETWEKLKNFFAESTETDIKSFLHGKTGLFEFILNELLDVTHGMNPVRYFSEFFRSFNIEYVKNIVLATEVLRQDWANSNTFRDIRNLYSDRPIVAYPSNIISCCEETDQCRVLQSIESLKPSVCIFSNLDPIQRIPTKTHILPEPTALGIIEKLGLEIRLIEDSKEEDENIFNRGY
;
A
#
# COMPACT_ATOMS: atom_id res chain seq x y z
N MET A 1 -0.77 3.14 -43.10
CA MET A 1 -0.72 2.72 -41.68
C MET A 1 0.05 1.41 -41.65
N SER A 2 1.26 1.38 -41.10
CA SER A 2 2.18 0.23 -41.18
C SER A 2 1.63 -0.99 -40.43
N GLU A 3 1.93 -2.20 -40.90
CA GLU A 3 1.51 -3.47 -40.29
C GLU A 3 1.96 -3.58 -38.83
N GLU A 4 3.15 -3.08 -38.53
CA GLU A 4 3.74 -2.98 -37.18
C GLU A 4 2.90 -2.14 -36.19
N LYS A 5 2.17 -1.11 -36.68
CA LYS A 5 1.23 -0.34 -35.86
C LYS A 5 -0.05 -1.14 -35.56
N LYS A 6 -0.49 -1.99 -36.49
CA LYS A 6 -1.69 -2.83 -36.31
C LYS A 6 -1.42 -3.98 -35.34
N GLU A 7 -0.23 -4.59 -35.43
CA GLU A 7 0.20 -5.69 -34.57
C GLU A 7 0.36 -5.23 -33.11
N ASN A 8 1.04 -4.10 -32.86
CA ASN A 8 1.13 -3.49 -31.52
C ASN A 8 -0.24 -3.12 -30.93
N THR A 9 -1.17 -2.63 -31.77
CA THR A 9 -2.52 -2.27 -31.32
C THR A 9 -3.33 -3.51 -30.92
N LEU A 10 -3.18 -4.60 -31.67
CA LEU A 10 -3.85 -5.87 -31.40
C LEU A 10 -3.31 -6.53 -30.12
N GLU A 11 -1.99 -6.53 -29.91
CA GLU A 11 -1.37 -7.03 -28.68
C GLU A 11 -1.81 -6.23 -27.45
N HIS A 12 -1.86 -4.90 -27.54
CA HIS A 12 -2.36 -4.06 -26.45
C HIS A 12 -3.83 -4.35 -26.13
N PHE A 13 -4.66 -4.53 -27.15
CA PHE A 13 -6.07 -4.87 -26.98
C PHE A 13 -6.26 -6.24 -26.33
N GLN A 14 -5.49 -7.26 -26.76
CA GLN A 14 -5.51 -8.59 -26.17
C GLN A 14 -5.04 -8.59 -24.71
N LYS A 15 -3.94 -7.88 -24.39
CA LYS A 15 -3.47 -7.69 -23.01
C LYS A 15 -4.52 -7.00 -22.15
N SER A 16 -5.19 -5.98 -22.68
CA SER A 16 -6.27 -5.26 -21.98
C SER A 16 -7.47 -6.17 -21.69
N ILE A 17 -7.90 -6.98 -22.67
CA ILE A 17 -8.97 -7.97 -22.47
C ILE A 17 -8.54 -8.99 -21.42
N GLN A 18 -7.35 -9.57 -21.53
CA GLN A 18 -6.84 -10.55 -20.56
C GLN A 18 -6.78 -9.96 -19.15
N GLN A 19 -6.27 -8.74 -18.98
CA GLN A 19 -6.28 -8.06 -17.68
C GLN A 19 -7.70 -7.79 -17.18
N SER A 20 -8.63 -7.40 -18.04
CA SER A 20 -10.03 -7.18 -17.66
C SER A 20 -10.73 -8.48 -17.24
N THR A 21 -10.43 -9.59 -17.91
CA THR A 21 -10.94 -10.92 -17.58
C THR A 21 -10.32 -11.42 -16.27
N LEU A 22 -9.01 -11.29 -16.11
CA LEU A 22 -8.32 -11.64 -14.86
C LEU A 22 -8.87 -10.83 -13.68
N ARG A 23 -9.05 -9.50 -13.82
CA ARG A 23 -9.68 -8.65 -12.78
C ARG A 23 -11.12 -9.06 -12.44
N ARG A 24 -11.86 -9.65 -13.39
CA ARG A 24 -13.19 -10.22 -13.12
C ARG A 24 -13.12 -11.59 -12.43
N THR A 25 -12.03 -12.34 -12.63
CA THR A 25 -11.79 -13.64 -12.00
C THR A 25 -11.25 -13.50 -10.58
N PHE A 26 -10.40 -12.51 -10.31
CA PHE A 26 -9.87 -12.22 -8.98
C PHE A 26 -10.88 -11.38 -8.18
N SER A 27 -11.77 -12.07 -7.47
CA SER A 27 -12.55 -11.48 -6.39
C SER A 27 -11.73 -11.56 -5.11
N PHE A 28 -11.15 -10.42 -4.69
CA PHE A 28 -10.48 -10.36 -3.40
C PHE A 28 -11.50 -10.64 -2.30
N THR A 29 -11.26 -11.68 -1.50
CA THR A 29 -12.11 -11.96 -0.34
C THR A 29 -11.92 -10.83 0.67
N GLN A 30 -13.01 -10.17 1.04
CA GLN A 30 -13.02 -9.08 2.00
C GLN A 30 -13.56 -9.55 3.34
N LEU A 31 -12.90 -9.12 4.40
CA LEU A 31 -13.39 -9.24 5.77
C LEU A 31 -14.73 -8.52 5.91
N THR A 32 -15.65 -9.12 6.67
CA THR A 32 -16.91 -8.46 7.04
C THR A 32 -16.66 -7.35 8.05
N SER A 33 -17.66 -6.49 8.26
CA SER A 33 -17.58 -5.41 9.25
C SER A 33 -17.33 -5.91 10.67
N GLU A 34 -17.80 -7.12 10.99
CA GLU A 34 -17.63 -7.79 12.28
C GLU A 34 -16.23 -8.37 12.47
N GLU A 35 -15.54 -8.73 11.38
CA GLU A 35 -14.18 -9.26 11.41
C GLU A 35 -13.11 -8.16 11.48
N LEU A 36 -13.44 -6.93 11.03
CA LEU A 36 -12.56 -5.77 11.12
C LEU A 36 -12.24 -5.39 12.57
N LYS A 37 -10.97 -5.03 12.80
CA LYS A 37 -10.46 -4.54 14.08
C LYS A 37 -10.67 -3.03 14.20
N ASP A 38 -10.61 -2.53 15.43
CA ASP A 38 -10.76 -1.10 15.73
C ASP A 38 -9.41 -0.46 16.06
N TYR A 39 -8.48 -0.52 15.11
CA TYR A 39 -7.19 0.19 15.24
C TYR A 39 -7.33 1.63 14.79
N THR A 40 -6.65 2.55 15.47
CA THR A 40 -6.66 3.96 15.10
C THR A 40 -6.17 4.17 13.67
N ALA A 41 -6.95 4.88 12.85
CA ALA A 41 -6.47 5.32 11.56
C ALA A 41 -5.49 6.47 11.74
N PHE A 42 -4.25 6.34 11.26
CA PHE A 42 -3.34 7.48 11.18
C PHE A 42 -3.49 8.12 9.80
N LEU A 43 -4.08 9.32 9.75
CA LEU A 43 -4.34 10.01 8.48
C LEU A 43 -3.05 10.21 7.68
N ILE A 44 -1.98 10.61 8.36
CA ILE A 44 -0.67 10.80 7.72
C ILE A 44 0.18 9.53 7.78
N GLY A 45 -0.02 8.66 8.78
CA GLY A 45 0.83 7.50 9.07
C GLY A 45 1.92 7.82 10.09
N ASN A 46 2.18 6.91 11.02
CA ASN A 46 3.16 7.05 12.11
C ASN A 46 4.63 6.89 11.66
N ASP A 47 4.87 6.45 10.42
CA ASP A 47 6.20 6.32 9.84
C ASP A 47 6.81 7.65 9.41
N ARG A 48 8.14 7.71 9.44
CA ARG A 48 8.88 8.84 8.89
C ARG A 48 8.67 8.90 7.36
N PRO A 49 8.46 10.09 6.77
CA PRO A 49 8.54 10.25 5.32
C PRO A 49 9.92 9.86 4.79
N LEU A 50 10.00 9.39 3.53
CA LEU A 50 11.28 9.28 2.84
C LEU A 50 11.91 10.67 2.70
N THR A 51 13.23 10.76 2.89
CA THR A 51 14.00 11.95 2.49
C THR A 51 14.07 12.03 0.96
N GLU A 52 14.53 13.17 0.44
CA GLU A 52 14.76 13.35 -1.00
C GLU A 52 15.81 12.35 -1.50
N GLU A 53 16.91 12.15 -0.77
CA GLU A 53 17.96 11.19 -1.17
C GLU A 53 17.46 9.75 -1.18
N GLU A 54 16.65 9.36 -0.19
CA GLU A 54 16.01 8.05 -0.16
C GLU A 54 15.04 7.88 -1.33
N ALA A 55 14.21 8.89 -1.60
CA ALA A 55 13.28 8.84 -2.72
C ALA A 55 14.03 8.76 -4.06
N GLU A 56 15.17 9.44 -4.23
CA GLU A 56 15.97 9.41 -5.45
C GLU A 56 16.59 8.04 -5.74
N LEU A 57 17.05 7.33 -4.70
CA LEU A 57 17.67 6.00 -4.84
C LEU A 57 16.68 4.92 -5.26
N PHE A 58 15.39 5.07 -4.93
CA PHE A 58 14.37 4.06 -5.15
C PHE A 58 13.28 4.50 -6.14
N GLN A 59 13.57 5.46 -7.02
CA GLN A 59 12.63 5.89 -8.06
C GLN A 59 12.20 4.72 -8.96
N MET A 60 10.91 4.71 -9.31
CA MET A 60 10.33 3.73 -10.22
C MET A 60 10.33 4.28 -11.64
N GLU A 61 11.03 3.59 -12.54
CA GLU A 61 11.18 3.99 -13.95
C GLU A 61 9.97 3.62 -14.81
N THR A 62 9.15 2.69 -14.34
CA THR A 62 7.95 2.19 -15.03
C THR A 62 6.74 2.24 -14.11
N ASN A 63 5.53 2.19 -14.70
CA ASN A 63 4.30 2.02 -13.92
C ASN A 63 4.42 0.83 -12.97
N PHE A 64 4.12 1.06 -11.69
CA PHE A 64 4.32 0.09 -10.62
C PHE A 64 3.05 -0.05 -9.78
N VAL A 65 3.04 -1.05 -8.90
CA VAL A 65 2.00 -1.24 -7.89
C VAL A 65 2.59 -0.93 -6.52
N LEU A 66 1.91 -0.12 -5.72
CA LEU A 66 2.19 0.00 -4.30
C LEU A 66 1.13 -0.78 -3.52
N VAL A 67 1.55 -1.76 -2.73
CA VAL A 67 0.70 -2.48 -1.78
C VAL A 67 1.08 -1.99 -0.39
N GLY A 68 0.22 -1.16 0.20
CA GLY A 68 0.47 -0.47 1.45
C GLY A 68 -0.64 -0.69 2.48
N THR A 69 -0.44 -0.13 3.67
CA THR A 69 -1.43 -0.03 4.75
C THR A 69 -1.71 1.45 5.04
N SER A 70 -2.57 1.75 6.00
CA SER A 70 -2.81 3.12 6.46
C SER A 70 -3.39 4.03 5.36
N VAL A 71 -3.18 5.34 5.49
CA VAL A 71 -3.82 6.38 4.68
C VAL A 71 -2.75 7.14 3.85
N PHE A 72 -2.39 8.38 4.20
CA PHE A 72 -1.57 9.20 3.31
C PHE A 72 -0.10 8.81 3.24
N ARG A 73 0.49 8.05 4.18
CA ARG A 73 1.89 7.62 4.04
C ARG A 73 2.09 6.75 2.80
N SER A 74 1.14 5.86 2.53
CA SER A 74 1.13 5.05 1.30
C SER A 74 1.07 5.93 0.05
N ILE A 75 0.29 7.00 0.09
CA ILE A 75 0.18 7.95 -1.04
C ILE A 75 1.45 8.80 -1.17
N ASP A 76 2.04 9.24 -0.07
CA ASP A 76 3.31 9.96 -0.05
C ASP A 76 4.43 9.13 -0.68
N PHE A 77 4.54 7.87 -0.30
CA PHE A 77 5.50 6.95 -0.90
C PHE A 77 5.22 6.70 -2.38
N ALA A 78 3.95 6.46 -2.77
CA ALA A 78 3.59 6.30 -4.17
C ALA A 78 3.99 7.52 -5.01
N CYS A 79 3.68 8.74 -4.53
CA CYS A 79 4.02 9.99 -5.19
C CYS A 79 5.54 10.18 -5.29
N LYS A 80 6.27 10.03 -4.19
CA LYS A 80 7.74 10.22 -4.16
C LYS A 80 8.48 9.25 -5.09
N LEU A 81 8.11 7.97 -5.07
CA LEU A 81 8.75 6.95 -5.91
C LEU A 81 8.42 7.12 -7.40
N SER A 82 7.34 7.82 -7.73
CA SER A 82 6.92 8.10 -9.11
C SER A 82 7.45 9.42 -9.68
N ALA A 83 7.96 10.30 -8.83
CA ALA A 83 8.09 11.73 -9.13
C ALA A 83 9.05 12.02 -10.29
N LYS A 84 10.21 11.34 -10.33
CA LYS A 84 11.28 11.63 -11.29
C LYS A 84 10.91 11.23 -12.72
N TYR A 85 10.23 10.10 -12.88
CA TYR A 85 9.91 9.53 -14.19
C TYR A 85 8.45 9.75 -14.60
N ASN A 86 7.67 10.46 -13.78
CA ASN A 86 6.26 10.77 -14.02
C ASN A 86 5.42 9.53 -14.37
N VAL A 87 5.67 8.43 -13.65
CA VAL A 87 4.95 7.17 -13.81
C VAL A 87 3.69 7.16 -12.96
N THR A 88 2.66 6.39 -13.34
CA THR A 88 1.41 6.33 -12.57
C THR A 88 1.41 5.10 -11.65
N PRO A 89 1.41 5.27 -10.32
CA PRO A 89 1.29 4.16 -9.40
C PRO A 89 -0.14 3.62 -9.38
N LYS A 90 -0.29 2.29 -9.35
CA LYS A 90 -1.53 1.66 -8.88
C LYS A 90 -1.40 1.38 -7.39
N VAL A 91 -2.27 1.95 -6.56
CA VAL A 91 -2.20 1.77 -5.11
C VAL A 91 -3.27 0.78 -4.64
N PHE A 92 -2.84 -0.20 -3.84
CA PHE A 92 -3.68 -1.06 -3.03
C PHE A 92 -3.41 -0.74 -1.55
N ILE A 93 -4.47 -0.49 -0.80
CA ILE A 93 -4.41 -0.41 0.66
C ILE A 93 -5.02 -1.69 1.20
N ILE A 94 -4.21 -2.48 1.88
CA ILE A 94 -4.65 -3.67 2.62
C ILE A 94 -4.61 -3.30 4.09
N ASP A 95 -5.78 -3.32 4.72
CA ASP A 95 -5.90 -2.96 6.12
C ASP A 95 -7.07 -3.73 6.77
N ASN A 96 -6.89 -4.17 8.01
CA ASN A 96 -7.95 -4.82 8.78
C ASN A 96 -8.62 -3.86 9.78
N SER A 97 -8.24 -2.57 9.80
CA SER A 97 -8.85 -1.55 10.64
C SER A 97 -10.12 -0.96 10.02
N ARG A 98 -11.24 -1.05 10.74
CA ARG A 98 -12.49 -0.36 10.41
C ARG A 98 -12.29 1.14 10.20
N GLN A 99 -11.54 1.80 11.08
CA GLN A 99 -11.33 3.25 11.01
C GLN A 99 -10.56 3.65 9.75
N VAL A 100 -9.61 2.82 9.29
CA VAL A 100 -8.88 3.08 8.04
C VAL A 100 -9.83 3.03 6.84
N HIS A 101 -10.73 2.04 6.79
CA HIS A 101 -11.74 1.94 5.71
C HIS A 101 -12.72 3.11 5.72
N GLU A 102 -13.27 3.46 6.88
CA GLU A 102 -14.17 4.61 7.03
C GLU A 102 -13.48 5.93 6.64
N THR A 103 -12.21 6.09 7.01
CA THR A 103 -11.39 7.25 6.63
C THR A 103 -11.19 7.32 5.12
N TRP A 104 -10.90 6.18 4.47
CA TRP A 104 -10.75 6.11 3.02
C TRP A 104 -12.04 6.42 2.26
N GLU A 105 -13.20 5.96 2.75
CA GLU A 105 -14.50 6.29 2.18
C GLU A 105 -14.76 7.80 2.23
N LYS A 106 -14.57 8.43 3.40
CA LYS A 106 -14.71 9.88 3.57
C LYS A 106 -13.74 10.66 2.68
N LEU A 107 -12.46 10.25 2.62
CA LEU A 107 -11.46 10.89 1.79
C LEU A 107 -11.80 10.81 0.31
N LYS A 108 -12.21 9.64 -0.20
CA LYS A 108 -12.58 9.52 -1.60
C LYS A 108 -13.75 10.42 -1.96
N ASN A 109 -14.74 10.54 -1.09
CA ASN A 109 -15.87 11.46 -1.29
C ASN A 109 -15.40 12.90 -1.33
N PHE A 110 -14.59 13.34 -0.34
CA PHE A 110 -14.00 14.67 -0.33
C PHE A 110 -13.22 14.98 -1.62
N PHE A 111 -12.33 14.08 -2.04
CA PHE A 111 -11.55 14.29 -3.26
C PHE A 111 -12.42 14.28 -4.51
N ALA A 112 -13.47 13.46 -4.58
CA ALA A 112 -14.39 13.44 -5.71
C ALA A 112 -15.15 14.77 -5.86
N GLU A 113 -15.59 15.34 -4.74
CA GLU A 113 -16.37 16.58 -4.67
C GLU A 113 -15.52 17.85 -4.79
N SER A 114 -14.24 17.80 -4.40
CA SER A 114 -13.32 18.94 -4.51
C SER A 114 -13.19 19.42 -5.96
N THR A 115 -13.25 20.73 -6.18
CA THR A 115 -13.13 21.35 -7.52
C THR A 115 -11.98 22.33 -7.61
N GLU A 116 -11.39 22.66 -6.47
CA GLU A 116 -10.30 23.60 -6.30
C GLU A 116 -9.03 23.05 -6.95
N THR A 117 -8.41 23.88 -7.79
CA THR A 117 -7.15 23.57 -8.47
C THR A 117 -5.97 24.35 -7.89
N ASP A 118 -6.24 25.38 -7.10
CA ASP A 118 -5.21 26.13 -6.38
C ASP A 118 -5.03 25.58 -4.95
N ILE A 119 -3.77 25.46 -4.52
CA ILE A 119 -3.40 24.87 -3.23
C ILE A 119 -4.02 25.62 -2.06
N LYS A 120 -4.15 26.96 -2.15
CA LYS A 120 -4.64 27.75 -1.03
C LYS A 120 -6.12 27.49 -0.78
N SER A 121 -6.96 27.53 -1.82
CA SER A 121 -8.39 27.24 -1.70
C SER A 121 -8.63 25.77 -1.39
N PHE A 122 -7.87 24.85 -2.00
CA PHE A 122 -7.99 23.43 -1.72
C PHE A 122 -7.68 23.10 -0.25
N LEU A 123 -6.67 23.73 0.35
CA LEU A 123 -6.30 23.48 1.74
C LEU A 123 -7.15 24.27 2.75
N HIS A 124 -7.37 25.55 2.50
CA HIS A 124 -7.95 26.51 3.48
C HIS A 124 -9.34 27.04 3.11
N GLY A 125 -9.93 26.58 2.01
CA GLY A 125 -11.30 26.94 1.64
C GLY A 125 -12.31 26.55 2.72
N LYS A 126 -13.52 27.09 2.65
CA LYS A 126 -14.62 26.75 3.58
C LYS A 126 -15.00 25.26 3.54
N THR A 127 -14.73 24.62 2.42
CA THR A 127 -14.88 23.17 2.19
C THR A 127 -13.52 22.55 1.87
N GLY A 128 -12.42 23.19 2.29
CA GLY A 128 -11.06 22.75 2.02
C GLY A 128 -10.63 21.59 2.92
N LEU A 129 -9.48 21.01 2.59
CA LEU A 129 -8.96 19.81 3.24
C LEU A 129 -8.81 19.97 4.75
N PHE A 130 -8.35 21.13 5.25
CA PHE A 130 -8.19 21.31 6.70
C PHE A 130 -9.52 21.39 7.44
N GLU A 131 -10.52 22.03 6.85
CA GLU A 131 -11.87 22.07 7.43
C GLU A 131 -12.48 20.66 7.43
N PHE A 132 -12.31 19.90 6.35
CA PHE A 132 -12.72 18.51 6.28
C PHE A 132 -12.02 17.64 7.34
N ILE A 133 -10.69 17.76 7.48
CA ILE A 133 -9.94 16.99 8.49
C ILE A 133 -10.46 17.29 9.90
N LEU A 134 -10.71 18.57 10.22
CA LEU A 134 -11.17 18.98 11.55
C LEU A 134 -12.59 18.49 11.87
N ASN A 135 -13.48 18.47 10.87
CA ASN A 135 -14.89 18.16 11.07
C ASN A 135 -15.23 16.68 10.91
N GLU A 136 -14.57 16.00 9.98
CA GLU A 136 -14.99 14.67 9.52
C GLU A 136 -14.07 13.54 9.98
N LEU A 137 -12.82 13.87 10.36
CA LEU A 137 -11.83 12.87 10.78
C LEU A 137 -11.61 12.94 12.29
N LEU A 138 -11.67 11.80 12.96
CA LEU A 138 -11.31 11.64 14.38
C LEU A 138 -9.83 12.01 14.56
N ASP A 139 -9.39 12.61 15.67
CA ASP A 139 -8.00 13.09 15.87
C ASP A 139 -6.91 12.06 15.47
N VAL A 140 -6.46 12.15 14.21
CA VAL A 140 -5.76 11.10 13.44
C VAL A 140 -4.27 11.41 13.25
N THR A 141 -3.75 12.42 13.94
CA THR A 141 -2.47 13.05 13.57
C THR A 141 -1.27 12.61 14.41
N HIS A 142 -1.48 11.92 15.54
CA HIS A 142 -0.42 11.32 16.38
C HIS A 142 0.81 12.23 16.61
N GLY A 143 0.58 13.53 16.83
CA GLY A 143 1.65 14.52 17.08
C GLY A 143 2.29 15.11 15.84
N MET A 144 1.91 14.68 14.62
CA MET A 144 2.28 15.37 13.39
C MET A 144 1.36 16.56 13.16
N ASN A 145 1.90 17.66 12.63
CA ASN A 145 1.11 18.82 12.26
C ASN A 145 0.51 18.61 10.85
N PRO A 146 -0.80 18.37 10.71
CA PRO A 146 -1.42 18.14 9.40
C PRO A 146 -1.33 19.33 8.48
N VAL A 147 -1.39 20.56 9.03
CA VAL A 147 -1.27 21.78 8.25
C VAL A 147 0.09 21.85 7.58
N ARG A 148 1.16 21.61 8.33
CA ARG A 148 2.53 21.59 7.79
C ARG A 148 2.69 20.48 6.75
N TYR A 149 2.30 19.25 7.10
CA TYR A 149 2.45 18.09 6.23
C TYR A 149 1.75 18.27 4.89
N PHE A 150 0.44 18.57 4.88
CA PHE A 150 -0.30 18.70 3.62
C PHE A 150 0.13 19.93 2.83
N SER A 151 0.52 21.03 3.49
CA SER A 151 1.07 22.19 2.78
C SER A 151 2.37 21.85 2.05
N GLU A 152 3.27 21.07 2.66
CA GLU A 152 4.52 20.62 2.01
C GLU A 152 4.24 19.57 0.92
N PHE A 153 3.32 18.64 1.19
CA PHE A 153 2.93 17.58 0.26
C PHE A 153 2.32 18.14 -1.05
N PHE A 154 1.34 19.03 -0.95
CA PHE A 154 0.70 19.62 -2.14
C PHE A 154 1.53 20.71 -2.82
N ARG A 155 2.60 21.21 -2.18
CA ARG A 155 3.64 21.99 -2.89
C ARG A 155 4.55 21.11 -3.74
N SER A 156 4.80 19.88 -3.28
CA SER A 156 5.66 18.91 -3.96
C SER A 156 4.92 18.17 -5.08
N PHE A 157 3.61 17.96 -4.92
CA PHE A 157 2.78 17.22 -5.86
C PHE A 157 1.53 18.00 -6.23
N ASN A 158 1.22 18.05 -7.52
CA ASN A 158 0.00 18.69 -8.01
C ASN A 158 -1.25 18.02 -7.39
N ILE A 159 -2.23 18.83 -6.98
CA ILE A 159 -3.52 18.40 -6.44
C ILE A 159 -4.22 17.40 -7.36
N GLU A 160 -4.27 17.68 -8.67
CA GLU A 160 -4.92 16.79 -9.64
C GLU A 160 -4.24 15.42 -9.70
N TYR A 161 -2.90 15.41 -9.65
CA TYR A 161 -2.12 14.17 -9.62
C TYR A 161 -2.46 13.33 -8.37
N VAL A 162 -2.41 13.96 -7.19
CA VAL A 162 -2.76 13.29 -5.92
C VAL A 162 -4.21 12.83 -5.92
N LYS A 163 -5.14 13.68 -6.38
CA LYS A 163 -6.57 13.36 -6.48
C LYS A 163 -6.81 12.12 -7.33
N ASN A 164 -6.15 12.04 -8.48
CA ASN A 164 -6.25 10.88 -9.37
C ASN A 164 -5.75 9.60 -8.69
N ILE A 165 -4.65 9.66 -7.93
CA ILE A 165 -4.16 8.52 -7.15
C ILE A 165 -5.17 8.13 -6.08
N VAL A 166 -5.61 9.07 -5.24
CA VAL A 166 -6.55 8.83 -4.13
C VAL A 166 -7.85 8.17 -4.62
N LEU A 167 -8.42 8.68 -5.72
CA LEU A 167 -9.64 8.14 -6.31
C LEU A 167 -9.43 6.76 -6.94
N ALA A 168 -8.25 6.50 -7.51
CA ALA A 168 -7.91 5.22 -8.15
C ALA A 168 -7.41 4.14 -7.16
N THR A 169 -7.08 4.51 -5.92
CA THR A 169 -6.65 3.59 -4.86
C THR A 169 -7.70 2.51 -4.62
N GLU A 170 -7.32 1.24 -4.63
CA GLU A 170 -8.18 0.13 -4.22
C GLU A 170 -7.94 -0.17 -2.74
N VAL A 171 -9.02 -0.18 -1.95
CA VAL A 171 -8.93 -0.41 -0.50
C VAL A 171 -9.58 -1.76 -0.22
N LEU A 172 -8.80 -2.70 0.33
CA LEU A 172 -9.19 -4.08 0.59
C LEU A 172 -9.29 -4.28 2.10
N ARG A 173 -10.48 -4.65 2.57
CA ARG A 173 -10.75 -5.05 3.96
C ARG A 173 -10.11 -6.41 4.21
N GLN A 174 -8.84 -6.45 4.59
CA GLN A 174 -8.10 -7.71 4.73
C GLN A 174 -6.85 -7.57 5.61
N ASP A 175 -6.44 -8.68 6.21
CA ASP A 175 -5.23 -8.78 7.01
C ASP A 175 -3.97 -8.97 6.15
N TRP A 176 -2.83 -8.42 6.60
CA TRP A 176 -1.53 -8.64 5.96
C TRP A 176 -1.06 -10.09 6.04
N ALA A 177 -1.57 -10.89 6.98
CA ALA A 177 -1.33 -12.32 7.11
C ALA A 177 -2.16 -13.18 6.11
N ASN A 178 -2.94 -12.56 5.22
CA ASN A 178 -3.70 -13.26 4.18
C ASN A 178 -2.88 -13.41 2.89
N SER A 179 -2.17 -14.55 2.74
CA SER A 179 -1.30 -14.80 1.60
C SER A 179 -2.02 -14.89 0.25
N ASN A 180 -3.30 -15.27 0.22
CA ASN A 180 -4.07 -15.40 -1.02
C ASN A 180 -4.26 -14.04 -1.69
N THR A 181 -4.64 -13.00 -0.94
CA THR A 181 -4.78 -11.63 -1.47
C THR A 181 -3.47 -11.15 -2.11
N PHE A 182 -2.34 -11.44 -1.47
CA PHE A 182 -1.02 -11.02 -1.93
C PHE A 182 -0.62 -11.77 -3.20
N ARG A 183 -0.85 -13.09 -3.26
CA ARG A 183 -0.67 -13.92 -4.45
C ARG A 183 -1.54 -13.44 -5.63
N ASP A 184 -2.78 -13.07 -5.36
CA ASP A 184 -3.71 -12.58 -6.39
C ASP A 184 -3.26 -11.23 -6.97
N ILE A 185 -2.82 -10.30 -6.11
CA ILE A 185 -2.22 -9.03 -6.57
C ILE A 185 -0.98 -9.31 -7.42
N ARG A 186 -0.09 -10.21 -6.97
CA ARG A 186 1.10 -10.59 -7.74
C ARG A 186 0.77 -11.12 -9.12
N ASN A 187 -0.23 -11.99 -9.21
CA ASN A 187 -0.65 -12.61 -10.46
C ASN A 187 -1.27 -11.57 -11.41
N LEU A 188 -2.14 -10.70 -10.89
CA LEU A 188 -2.78 -9.62 -11.64
C LEU A 188 -1.79 -8.63 -12.26
N TYR A 189 -0.67 -8.39 -11.58
CA TYR A 189 0.33 -7.42 -11.98
C TYR A 189 1.70 -8.07 -12.21
N SER A 190 1.73 -9.31 -12.71
CA SER A 190 2.94 -10.13 -12.90
C SER A 190 4.05 -9.46 -13.73
N ASP A 191 3.71 -8.49 -14.58
CA ASP A 191 4.61 -7.73 -15.44
C ASP A 191 5.10 -6.39 -14.85
N ARG A 192 4.68 -6.05 -13.62
CA ARG A 192 5.01 -4.76 -12.98
C ARG A 192 5.87 -4.92 -11.73
N PRO A 193 6.77 -3.96 -11.45
CA PRO A 193 7.39 -3.87 -10.14
C PRO A 193 6.32 -3.60 -9.07
N ILE A 194 6.49 -4.23 -7.90
CA ILE A 194 5.62 -4.06 -6.74
C ILE A 194 6.45 -3.51 -5.59
N VAL A 195 5.96 -2.43 -4.98
CA VAL A 195 6.49 -1.87 -3.73
C VAL A 195 5.59 -2.32 -2.60
N ALA A 196 6.14 -3.00 -1.61
CA ALA A 196 5.42 -3.37 -0.39
C ALA A 196 5.68 -2.32 0.70
N TYR A 197 4.62 -1.91 1.40
CA TYR A 197 4.71 -1.01 2.55
C TYR A 197 3.82 -1.51 3.72
N PRO A 198 4.28 -2.49 4.51
CA PRO A 198 3.59 -2.99 5.70
C PRO A 198 3.65 -2.05 6.91
N SER A 199 4.30 -0.88 6.83
CA SER A 199 4.56 -0.02 8.01
C SER A 199 5.26 -0.81 9.12
N ASN A 200 4.84 -0.64 10.38
CA ASN A 200 5.34 -1.35 11.55
C ASN A 200 4.51 -2.59 11.90
N ILE A 201 3.64 -3.10 11.01
CA ILE A 201 2.77 -4.26 11.28
C ILE A 201 3.58 -5.46 11.77
N ILE A 202 4.70 -5.76 11.12
CA ILE A 202 5.57 -6.89 11.50
C ILE A 202 6.05 -6.72 12.95
N SER A 203 6.46 -5.52 13.35
CA SER A 203 6.89 -5.25 14.74
C SER A 203 5.74 -5.18 15.75
N CYS A 204 4.49 -5.13 15.31
CA CYS A 204 3.30 -5.11 16.16
C CYS A 204 2.71 -6.50 16.42
N CYS A 205 3.02 -7.49 15.58
CA CYS A 205 2.46 -8.83 15.63
C CYS A 205 3.26 -9.78 16.54
N GLU A 206 2.58 -10.83 17.02
CA GLU A 206 3.23 -12.00 17.64
C GLU A 206 3.94 -12.86 16.59
N GLU A 207 4.90 -13.70 17.01
CA GLU A 207 5.78 -14.47 16.12
C GLU A 207 5.03 -15.23 15.00
N THR A 208 3.93 -15.91 15.33
CA THR A 208 3.13 -16.65 14.33
C THR A 208 2.58 -15.73 13.24
N ASP A 209 2.04 -14.56 13.61
CA ASP A 209 1.50 -13.61 12.65
C ASP A 209 2.62 -12.87 11.90
N GLN A 210 3.77 -12.64 12.54
CA GLN A 210 4.97 -12.12 11.87
C GLN A 210 5.40 -13.04 10.73
N CYS A 211 5.49 -14.35 10.96
CA CYS A 211 5.80 -15.34 9.93
C CYS A 211 4.81 -15.27 8.76
N ARG A 212 3.50 -15.20 9.07
CA ARG A 212 2.46 -15.15 8.03
C ARG A 212 2.50 -13.86 7.22
N VAL A 213 2.72 -12.72 7.86
CA VAL A 213 2.89 -11.43 7.17
C VAL A 213 4.12 -11.45 6.28
N LEU A 214 5.25 -12.00 6.75
CA LEU A 214 6.47 -12.15 5.95
C LEU A 214 6.24 -13.06 4.74
N GLN A 215 5.57 -14.20 4.91
CA GLN A 215 5.19 -15.09 3.80
C GLN A 215 4.28 -14.38 2.78
N SER A 216 3.31 -13.59 3.23
CA SER A 216 2.48 -12.76 2.34
C SER A 216 3.33 -11.77 1.55
N ILE A 217 4.26 -11.05 2.20
CA ILE A 217 5.17 -10.12 1.53
C ILE A 217 6.05 -10.84 0.51
N GLU A 218 6.62 -11.99 0.85
CA GLU A 218 7.42 -12.78 -0.10
C GLU A 218 6.60 -13.23 -1.32
N SER A 219 5.33 -13.58 -1.12
CA SER A 219 4.43 -13.96 -2.23
C SER A 219 4.16 -12.82 -3.23
N LEU A 220 4.27 -11.55 -2.80
CA LEU A 220 4.23 -10.38 -3.70
C LEU A 220 5.47 -10.25 -4.58
N LYS A 221 6.59 -10.91 -4.24
CA LYS A 221 7.91 -10.70 -4.88
C LYS A 221 8.18 -9.21 -5.14
N PRO A 222 8.13 -8.36 -4.10
CA PRO A 222 8.27 -6.92 -4.29
C PRO A 222 9.70 -6.59 -4.76
N SER A 223 9.84 -5.53 -5.55
CA SER A 223 11.15 -4.99 -5.92
C SER A 223 11.75 -4.17 -4.79
N VAL A 224 10.90 -3.57 -3.95
CA VAL A 224 11.28 -2.79 -2.77
C VAL A 224 10.26 -3.05 -1.66
N CYS A 225 10.73 -3.24 -0.43
CA CYS A 225 9.88 -3.18 0.77
C CYS A 225 10.29 -2.00 1.64
N ILE A 226 9.32 -1.16 2.00
CA ILE A 226 9.48 -0.07 2.95
C ILE A 226 8.75 -0.47 4.22
N PHE A 227 9.43 -0.48 5.36
CA PHE A 227 8.84 -0.94 6.62
C PHE A 227 9.52 -0.23 7.79
N SER A 228 8.99 -0.37 8.99
CA SER A 228 9.56 0.30 10.14
C SER A 228 9.58 -0.59 11.37
N ASN A 229 10.48 -0.24 12.28
CA ASN A 229 10.54 -0.86 13.59
C ASN A 229 9.45 -0.30 14.51
N LEU A 230 9.43 -0.81 15.74
CA LEU A 230 8.62 -0.28 16.81
C LEU A 230 9.46 -0.17 18.08
N ASP A 231 9.53 1.04 18.67
CA ASP A 231 10.18 1.21 19.96
C ASP A 231 9.43 0.39 21.03
N PRO A 232 10.13 -0.47 21.81
CA PRO A 232 9.48 -1.36 22.75
C PRO A 232 8.80 -0.63 23.91
N ILE A 233 9.23 0.60 24.24
CA ILE A 233 8.72 1.39 25.37
C ILE A 233 7.65 2.37 24.89
N GLN A 234 8.00 3.22 23.92
CA GLN A 234 7.14 4.29 23.42
C GLN A 234 6.07 3.79 22.45
N ARG A 235 6.24 2.56 21.90
CA ARG A 235 5.32 1.96 20.93
C ARG A 235 5.06 2.87 19.73
N ILE A 236 6.10 3.58 19.28
CA ILE A 236 6.13 4.37 18.05
C ILE A 236 7.27 3.91 17.13
N PRO A 237 7.13 4.03 15.80
CA PRO A 237 8.24 3.79 14.90
C PRO A 237 9.38 4.79 15.15
N THR A 238 10.62 4.31 15.17
CA THR A 238 11.82 5.17 15.32
C THR A 238 12.70 5.15 14.08
N LYS A 239 12.54 4.15 13.22
CA LYS A 239 13.31 3.98 11.99
C LYS A 239 12.45 3.38 10.90
N THR A 240 12.43 4.06 9.75
CA THR A 240 11.94 3.51 8.48
C THR A 240 13.11 2.91 7.72
N HIS A 241 12.92 1.70 7.21
CA HIS A 241 13.85 0.91 6.44
C HIS A 241 13.34 0.79 5.01
N ILE A 242 14.26 0.81 4.05
CA ILE A 242 13.99 0.54 2.64
C ILE A 242 14.91 -0.59 2.24
N LEU A 243 14.34 -1.68 1.74
CA LEU A 243 15.06 -2.88 1.36
C LEU A 243 14.74 -3.22 -0.11
N PRO A 244 15.69 -3.06 -1.04
CA PRO A 244 15.54 -3.58 -2.40
C PRO A 244 15.63 -5.11 -2.40
N GLU A 245 14.93 -5.74 -3.32
CA GLU A 245 14.86 -7.21 -3.47
C GLU A 245 14.71 -7.94 -2.11
N PRO A 246 13.71 -7.54 -1.31
CA PRO A 246 13.57 -7.99 0.06
C PRO A 246 13.29 -9.49 0.14
N THR A 247 13.91 -10.13 1.13
CA THR A 247 13.60 -11.48 1.59
C THR A 247 13.03 -11.41 3.01
N ALA A 248 12.29 -12.42 3.47
CA ALA A 248 11.81 -12.46 4.85
C ALA A 248 12.98 -12.36 5.84
N LEU A 249 14.08 -13.08 5.57
CA LEU A 249 15.29 -13.02 6.40
C LEU A 249 15.89 -11.60 6.44
N GLY A 250 15.99 -10.91 5.30
CA GLY A 250 16.51 -9.55 5.25
C GLY A 250 15.64 -8.56 6.03
N ILE A 251 14.32 -8.74 6.03
CA ILE A 251 13.40 -7.92 6.84
C ILE A 251 13.59 -8.23 8.34
N ILE A 252 13.66 -9.52 8.71
CA ILE A 252 13.93 -9.98 10.08
C ILE A 252 15.22 -9.36 10.63
N GLU A 253 16.31 -9.44 9.86
CA GLU A 253 17.61 -8.88 10.23
C GLU A 253 17.55 -7.36 10.43
N LYS A 254 16.85 -6.63 9.55
CA LYS A 254 16.72 -5.18 9.64
C LYS A 254 15.89 -4.75 10.86
N LEU A 255 14.90 -5.55 11.25
CA LEU A 255 14.06 -5.31 12.41
C LEU A 255 14.68 -5.85 13.71
N GLY A 256 15.73 -6.67 13.64
CA GLY A 256 16.35 -7.30 14.81
C GLY A 256 15.41 -8.29 15.51
N LEU A 257 14.58 -9.01 14.75
CA LEU A 257 13.62 -9.97 15.29
C LEU A 257 14.27 -11.34 15.50
N GLU A 258 13.93 -12.01 16.59
CA GLU A 258 14.37 -13.38 16.89
C GLU A 258 13.28 -14.39 16.49
N ILE A 259 12.99 -14.48 15.19
CA ILE A 259 11.92 -15.35 14.66
C ILE A 259 12.53 -16.59 14.02
N ARG A 260 11.90 -17.75 14.23
CA ARG A 260 12.19 -18.96 13.44
C ARG A 260 11.23 -19.03 12.26
N LEU A 261 11.73 -18.77 11.05
CA LEU A 261 10.96 -19.05 9.85
C LEU A 261 10.62 -20.54 9.83
N ILE A 262 9.32 -20.84 9.77
CA ILE A 262 8.85 -22.21 9.58
C ILE A 262 9.26 -22.59 8.17
N GLU A 263 10.22 -23.52 8.03
CA GLU A 263 10.50 -24.14 6.73
C GLU A 263 9.22 -24.83 6.28
N ASP A 264 8.75 -24.53 5.05
CA ASP A 264 7.59 -25.19 4.46
C ASP A 264 7.75 -26.70 4.58
N SER A 265 7.03 -27.31 5.52
CA SER A 265 6.91 -28.76 5.60
C SER A 265 6.22 -29.22 4.33
N LYS A 266 6.99 -29.80 3.41
CA LYS A 266 6.51 -30.48 2.19
C LYS A 266 5.65 -31.73 2.47
N GLU A 267 5.01 -31.85 3.63
CA GLU A 267 4.43 -33.12 4.12
C GLU A 267 2.90 -33.20 4.11
N GLU A 268 2.15 -32.20 3.64
CA GLU A 268 0.67 -32.32 3.61
C GLU A 268 0.04 -32.68 2.25
N ASP A 269 0.80 -32.69 1.14
CA ASP A 269 0.24 -33.07 -0.17
C ASP A 269 0.42 -34.57 -0.54
N GLU A 270 1.19 -35.36 0.22
CA GLU A 270 1.37 -36.80 -0.08
C GLU A 270 0.36 -37.73 0.61
N ASN A 271 -0.45 -37.24 1.56
CA ASN A 271 -1.38 -38.09 2.33
C ASN A 271 -2.83 -38.13 1.80
N ILE A 272 -3.16 -37.43 0.72
CA ILE A 272 -4.50 -37.49 0.11
C ILE A 272 -4.60 -38.54 -1.01
N PHE A 273 -3.48 -39.01 -1.57
CA PHE A 273 -3.48 -40.03 -2.64
C PHE A 273 -3.27 -41.49 -2.18
N ASN A 274 -3.11 -41.75 -0.88
CA ASN A 274 -2.89 -43.12 -0.34
C ASN A 274 -4.07 -43.69 0.48
N ARG A 275 -5.28 -43.16 0.34
CA ARG A 275 -6.51 -43.84 0.80
C ARG A 275 -7.40 -44.20 -0.37
N GLY A 276 -7.01 -45.25 -1.07
CA GLY A 276 -7.83 -45.89 -2.09
C GLY A 276 -7.24 -47.25 -2.48
N TYR A 277 -7.48 -48.27 -1.66
CA TYR A 277 -7.88 -49.63 -2.03
C TYR A 277 -8.53 -50.31 -0.82
#